data_AF-A0ABD5M7V5-F1
#
_entry.id   AF-A0ABD5M7V5-F1
#
_cell.length_a   1.000
_cell.length_b   1.000
_cell.length_c   1.000
_cell.angle_alpha   90.00
_cell.angle_beta   90.00
_cell.angle_gamma   90.00
#
_symmetry.space_group_name_H-M   'P 1'
#
loop_
_entity.id
_entity.type
_entity.pdbx_description
1 polymer ?
#
loop_
_entity_poly.entity_id
_entity_poly.type
_entity_poly.pdbx_seq_one_letter_code
_entity_poly.pdbx_strand_id
1 'polypeptide(L)'
;MATETQSGLSDHLRGVTVTTLACLAGVAAALASANVVGTGVDAATSRQSLMIVAGFVVLQFPILRLGGIDVSDFGAKDYLYVAFMTFALWFITFGILLTEGVAL
;
A
#
# COMPACT_ATOMS: atom_id res chain seq x y z
N MET A 1 32.68 -22.37 -9.91
CA MET A 1 31.70 -22.25 -8.82
C MET A 1 32.03 -20.97 -8.09
N ALA A 2 31.43 -19.86 -8.54
CA ALA A 2 31.66 -18.54 -7.95
C ALA A 2 30.63 -18.32 -6.85
N THR A 3 31.09 -17.97 -5.67
CA THR A 3 30.27 -17.55 -4.55
C THR A 3 29.72 -16.16 -4.85
N GLU A 4 28.53 -16.11 -5.45
CA GLU A 4 27.73 -14.88 -5.48
C GLU A 4 27.38 -14.53 -4.04
N THR A 5 28.08 -13.56 -3.48
CA THR A 5 27.72 -12.95 -2.20
C THR A 5 26.47 -12.11 -2.46
N GLN A 6 25.28 -12.74 -2.34
CA GLN A 6 24.00 -12.04 -2.40
C GLN A 6 23.91 -11.13 -1.17
N SER A 7 24.36 -9.88 -1.30
CA SER A 7 24.37 -8.86 -0.26
C SER A 7 22.99 -8.27 0.04
N GLY A 8 21.92 -9.02 -0.23
CA GLY A 8 20.53 -8.59 -0.14
C GLY A 8 19.64 -9.62 0.55
N LEU A 9 18.46 -9.15 0.96
CA LEU A 9 17.37 -9.97 1.49
C LEU A 9 17.02 -11.08 0.47
N SER A 10 16.84 -12.33 0.90
CA SER A 10 16.50 -13.43 -0.02
C SER A 10 15.23 -13.11 -0.82
N ASP A 11 15.11 -13.61 -2.05
CA ASP A 11 13.97 -13.31 -2.95
C ASP A 11 12.60 -13.54 -2.28
N HIS A 12 12.52 -14.56 -1.42
CA HIS A 12 11.33 -14.85 -0.64
C HIS A 12 11.01 -13.72 0.36
N LEU A 13 12.00 -13.31 1.15
CA LEU A 13 11.84 -12.25 2.14
C LEU A 13 11.53 -10.90 1.47
N ARG A 14 12.10 -10.60 0.30
CA ARG A 14 11.73 -9.42 -0.51
C ARG A 14 10.24 -9.45 -0.86
N GLY A 15 9.74 -10.56 -1.36
CA GLY A 15 8.32 -10.72 -1.70
C GLY A 15 7.40 -10.55 -0.49
N VAL A 16 7.76 -11.14 0.66
CA VAL A 16 7.01 -11.02 1.91
C VAL A 16 6.99 -9.56 2.40
N THR A 17 8.13 -8.87 2.41
CA THR A 17 8.20 -7.47 2.85
C THR A 17 7.39 -6.53 1.95
N VAL A 18 7.46 -6.70 0.63
CA VAL A 18 6.68 -5.87 -0.31
C VAL A 18 5.17 -6.09 -0.09
N THR A 19 4.74 -7.34 0.04
CA THR A 19 3.32 -7.67 0.23
C THR A 19 2.80 -7.16 1.56
N THR A 20 3.54 -7.40 2.65
CA THR A 20 3.16 -6.94 3.99
C THR A 20 3.08 -5.42 4.06
N LEU A 21 4.05 -4.71 3.48
CA LEU A 21 4.03 -3.25 3.44
C LEU A 21 2.84 -2.72 2.63
N ALA A 22 2.57 -3.30 1.44
CA ALA A 22 1.45 -2.88 0.60
C ALA A 22 0.09 -3.09 1.31
N CYS A 23 -0.08 -4.22 1.97
CA CYS A 23 -1.29 -4.50 2.75
C CYS A 23 -1.47 -3.52 3.91
N LEU A 24 -0.41 -3.29 4.70
CA LEU A 24 -0.45 -2.35 5.83
C LEU A 24 -0.69 -0.90 5.37
N ALA A 25 -0.07 -0.50 4.27
CA ALA A 25 -0.29 0.82 3.67
C ALA A 25 -1.74 0.99 3.18
N GLY A 26 -2.36 -0.06 2.61
CA GLY A 26 -3.77 -0.03 2.23
C GLY A 26 -4.70 0.20 3.42
N VAL A 27 -4.48 -0.52 4.53
CA VAL A 27 -5.26 -0.33 5.77
C VAL A 27 -5.06 1.07 6.35
N ALA A 28 -3.80 1.54 6.41
CA ALA A 28 -3.50 2.89 6.89
C ALA A 28 -4.14 3.98 6.01
N ALA A 29 -4.14 3.81 4.69
CA ALA A 29 -4.82 4.71 3.76
C ALA A 29 -6.34 4.72 4.00
N ALA A 30 -6.95 3.60 4.37
CA ALA A 30 -8.40 3.53 4.62
C ALA A 30 -8.78 4.32 5.87
N LEU A 31 -8.00 4.15 6.95
CA LEU A 31 -8.15 4.94 8.17
C LEU A 31 -7.93 6.43 7.90
N ALA A 32 -6.89 6.79 7.14
CA ALA A 32 -6.65 8.17 6.74
C ALA A 32 -7.80 8.73 5.88
N SER A 33 -8.36 7.94 4.96
CA SER A 33 -9.51 8.35 4.14
C SER A 33 -10.75 8.60 4.98
N ALA A 34 -11.03 7.72 5.94
CA ALA A 34 -12.14 7.89 6.88
C ALA A 34 -11.96 9.10 7.81
N ASN A 35 -10.74 9.40 8.23
CA ASN A 35 -10.46 10.61 9.02
C ASN A 35 -10.62 11.91 8.21
N VAL A 36 -10.21 11.91 6.94
CA VAL A 36 -10.19 13.12 6.10
C VAL A 36 -11.55 13.40 5.46
N VAL A 37 -12.23 12.36 4.97
CA VAL A 37 -13.48 12.48 4.21
C VAL A 37 -14.70 12.08 5.05
N GLY A 38 -14.50 11.36 6.16
CA GLY A 38 -15.58 10.79 6.97
C GLY A 38 -16.06 9.44 6.44
N THR A 39 -17.16 8.95 7.04
CA THR A 39 -17.80 7.67 6.71
C THR A 39 -19.26 7.83 6.26
N GLY A 40 -19.70 9.06 5.97
CA GLY A 40 -21.03 9.35 5.43
C GLY A 40 -21.21 8.97 3.96
N VAL A 41 -22.44 9.08 3.46
CA VAL A 41 -22.79 8.73 2.06
C VAL A 41 -21.96 9.53 1.04
N ASP A 42 -21.70 10.80 1.33
CA ASP A 42 -20.89 11.67 0.46
C ASP A 42 -19.43 11.18 0.35
N ALA A 43 -18.90 10.55 1.41
CA ALA A 43 -17.54 10.05 1.45
C ALA A 43 -17.31 8.89 0.47
N ALA A 44 -18.36 8.10 0.19
CA ALA A 44 -18.31 6.99 -0.77
C ALA A 44 -18.02 7.45 -2.22
N THR A 45 -18.33 8.70 -2.55
CA THR A 45 -18.12 9.25 -3.91
C THR A 45 -16.93 10.22 -4.00
N SER A 46 -16.21 10.43 -2.89
CA SER A 46 -15.15 11.43 -2.82
C SER A 46 -13.89 10.97 -3.56
N ARG A 47 -13.50 11.75 -4.57
CA ARG A 47 -12.23 11.57 -5.30
C ARG A 47 -10.99 11.86 -4.44
N GLN A 48 -11.16 12.58 -3.32
CA GLN A 48 -10.06 12.89 -2.41
C GLN A 48 -9.48 11.62 -1.78
N SER A 49 -10.31 10.62 -1.53
CA SER A 49 -9.86 9.31 -1.00
C SER A 49 -8.91 8.59 -1.96
N LEU A 50 -9.12 8.72 -3.28
CA LEU A 50 -8.20 8.19 -4.30
C LEU A 50 -6.84 8.88 -4.29
N MET A 51 -6.81 10.19 -3.99
CA MET A 51 -5.56 10.94 -3.87
C MET A 51 -4.76 10.49 -2.64
N ILE A 52 -5.44 10.12 -1.55
CA ILE A 52 -4.81 9.54 -0.35
C ILE A 52 -4.15 8.20 -0.71
N VAL A 53 -4.88 7.30 -1.38
CA VAL A 53 -4.32 6.02 -1.84
C VAL A 53 -3.11 6.23 -2.74
N ALA A 54 -3.20 7.13 -3.73
CA ALA A 54 -2.08 7.46 -4.61
C ALA A 54 -0.86 7.95 -3.83
N GLY A 55 -1.06 8.80 -2.81
CA GLY A 55 0.00 9.23 -1.90
C GLY A 55 0.65 8.07 -1.15
N PHE A 56 -0.15 7.16 -0.59
CA PHE A 56 0.36 5.96 0.10
C PHE A 56 1.10 5.00 -0.84
N VAL A 57 0.67 4.86 -2.09
CA VAL A 57 1.40 4.05 -3.09
C VAL A 57 2.77 4.64 -3.39
N VAL A 58 2.84 5.95 -3.64
CA VAL A 58 4.11 6.63 -3.94
C VAL A 58 5.06 6.61 -2.74
N LEU A 59 4.53 6.77 -1.53
CA LEU A 59 5.31 6.79 -0.29
C LEU A 59 5.89 5.41 0.09
N GLN A 60 5.35 4.31 -0.45
CA GLN A 60 5.93 2.98 -0.21
C GLN A 60 7.30 2.80 -0.86
N PHE A 61 7.55 3.38 -2.03
CA PHE A 61 8.83 3.21 -2.73
C PHE A 61 10.05 3.75 -1.95
N PRO A 62 10.03 4.97 -1.37
CA PRO A 62 11.13 5.40 -0.52
C PRO A 62 11.25 4.56 0.76
N ILE A 63 10.15 4.08 1.35
CA ILE A 63 10.19 3.18 2.52
C ILE A 63 10.87 1.85 2.16
N LEU A 64 10.53 1.26 1.01
CA LEU A 64 11.15 0.02 0.53
C LEU A 64 12.65 0.21 0.28
N ARG A 65 13.06 1.34 -0.31
CA ARG A 65 14.48 1.68 -0.47
C ARG A 65 15.21 1.79 0.87
N LEU A 66 14.60 2.45 1.86
CA LEU A 66 15.17 2.56 3.21
C LEU A 66 15.27 1.19 3.90
N GLY A 67 14.36 0.27 3.62
CA GLY A 67 14.37 -1.12 4.08
C GLY A 67 15.37 -2.03 3.35
N GLY A 68 16.20 -1.50 2.45
CA GLY A 68 17.20 -2.26 1.70
C GLY A 68 16.66 -3.05 0.51
N ILE A 69 15.42 -2.78 0.08
CA ILE A 69 14.85 -3.37 -1.13
C ILE A 69 15.21 -2.47 -2.31
N ASP A 70 15.92 -3.05 -3.29
CA ASP A 70 16.23 -2.33 -4.50
C ASP A 70 14.99 -2.22 -5.41
N VAL A 71 14.42 -1.03 -5.40
CA VAL A 71 13.26 -0.66 -6.21
C VAL A 71 13.68 -0.31 -7.65
N SER A 72 14.97 -0.16 -7.94
CA SER A 72 15.47 0.10 -9.30
C SER A 72 15.33 -1.13 -10.21
N ASP A 73 15.34 -2.33 -9.63
CA ASP A 73 15.09 -3.60 -10.31
C ASP A 73 13.59 -3.94 -10.46
N PHE A 74 12.68 -3.06 -10.02
CA PHE A 74 11.24 -3.33 -10.16
C PHE A 74 10.82 -3.24 -11.63
N GLY A 75 10.18 -4.29 -12.12
CA GLY A 75 9.48 -4.27 -13.39
C GLY A 75 8.10 -3.62 -13.26
N ALA A 76 7.45 -3.36 -14.40
CA ALA A 76 6.10 -2.79 -14.43
C ALA A 76 5.07 -3.61 -13.62
N LYS A 77 5.24 -4.94 -13.58
CA LYS A 77 4.40 -5.85 -12.79
C LYS A 77 4.53 -5.60 -11.29
N ASP A 78 5.72 -5.29 -10.78
CA ASP A 78 5.95 -5.09 -9.35
C ASP A 78 5.31 -3.78 -8.88
N TYR A 79 5.43 -2.72 -9.68
CA TYR A 79 4.73 -1.46 -9.44
C TYR A 79 3.20 -1.64 -9.47
N LEU A 80 2.69 -2.38 -10.45
CA LEU A 80 1.27 -2.70 -10.53
C LEU A 80 0.80 -3.51 -9.31
N TYR A 81 1.60 -4.48 -8.86
CA TYR A 81 1.29 -5.29 -7.69
C TYR A 81 1.16 -4.43 -6.43
N VAL A 82 2.13 -3.55 -6.16
CA VAL A 82 2.10 -2.64 -5.01
C VAL A 82 0.87 -1.74 -5.06
N ALA A 83 0.61 -1.11 -6.21
CA ALA A 83 -0.55 -0.23 -6.37
C ALA A 83 -1.87 -0.98 -6.19
N PHE A 84 -2.01 -2.15 -6.82
CA PHE A 84 -3.20 -2.98 -6.76
C PHE A 84 -3.48 -3.49 -5.34
N MET A 85 -2.45 -4.04 -4.66
CA MET A 85 -2.61 -4.57 -3.30
C MET A 85 -2.97 -3.46 -2.31
N THR A 86 -2.32 -2.30 -2.41
CA THR A 86 -2.64 -1.14 -1.57
C THR A 86 -4.08 -0.69 -1.79
N PHE A 87 -4.50 -0.59 -3.06
CA PHE A 87 -5.87 -0.22 -3.43
C PHE A 87 -6.90 -1.25 -2.93
N ALA A 88 -6.64 -2.54 -3.12
CA ALA A 88 -7.57 -3.60 -2.72
C ALA A 88 -7.81 -3.61 -1.21
N LEU A 89 -6.74 -3.53 -0.41
CA LEU A 89 -6.87 -3.47 1.06
C LEU A 89 -7.53 -2.17 1.50
N TRP A 90 -7.17 -1.04 0.90
CA TRP A 90 -7.85 0.23 1.15
C TRP A 90 -9.36 0.13 0.87
N PHE A 91 -9.74 -0.39 -0.30
CA PHE A 91 -11.13 -0.45 -0.75
C PHE A 91 -11.98 -1.32 0.16
N ILE A 92 -11.47 -2.50 0.55
CA ILE A 92 -12.18 -3.41 1.45
C ILE A 92 -12.32 -2.79 2.84
N THR A 93 -11.22 -2.29 3.42
CA THR A 93 -11.26 -1.69 4.77
C THR A 93 -12.13 -0.44 4.81
N PHE A 94 -11.99 0.47 3.84
CA PHE A 94 -12.79 1.69 3.79
C PHE A 94 -14.27 1.38 3.51
N GLY A 95 -14.57 0.40 2.65
CA GLY A 95 -15.93 -0.08 2.43
C GLY A 95 -16.60 -0.62 3.70
N ILE A 96 -15.86 -1.34 4.54
CA ILE A 96 -16.35 -1.79 5.85
C ILE A 96 -16.63 -0.59 6.76
N LEU A 97 -15.69 0.38 6.86
CA LEU A 97 -15.87 1.57 7.70
C LEU A 97 -17.08 2.41 7.27
N LEU A 98 -17.33 2.53 5.96
CA LEU A 98 -18.50 3.20 5.40
C LEU A 98 -19.79 2.45 5.72
N THR A 99 -19.79 1.12 5.60
CA THR A 99 -20.97 0.29 5.83
C THR A 99 -21.39 0.31 7.30
N GLU A 100 -20.42 0.25 8.21
CA GLU A 100 -20.67 0.26 9.66
C GLU A 100 -20.87 1.69 10.22
N GLY A 101 -20.66 2.74 9.40
CA GLY A 101 -20.81 4.13 9.83
C GLY A 101 -19.87 4.52 10.97
N VAL A 102 -18.63 3.99 10.96
CA VAL A 102 -17.67 4.18 12.06
C VAL A 102 -17.33 5.66 12.22
N ALA A 103 -17.42 6.18 13.45
CA ALA A 103 -16.91 7.49 13.81
C ALA A 103 -15.45 7.37 14.29
N LEU A 104 -14.54 8.11 13.64
CA LEU A 104 -13.11 8.19 13.98
C LEU A 104 -12.77 9.56 14.56
#